data_AF-A0A7C2KF55-F1
#
_entry.id   AF-A0A7C2KF55-F1
#
_cell.length_a   1.000
_cell.length_b   1.000
_cell.length_c   1.000
_cell.angle_alpha   90.00
_cell.angle_beta   90.00
_cell.angle_gamma   90.00
#
_symmetry.space_group_name_H-M   'P 1'
#
loop_
_entity.id
_entity.type
_entity.pdbx_description
1 polymer ?
#
loop_
_entity_poly.entity_id
_entity_poly.type
_entity_poly.pdbx_seq_one_letter_code
_entity_poly.pdbx_strand_id
1 'polypeptide(L)' 'MNRRTRTRINEQIRIAKIRVISSSGGQLGIMSPQEALKLAQEEGLDLVEVASSASPPVCRIIDFS' A
#
# COMPACT_ATOMS: atom_id res chain seq x y z
N MET A 1 -16.23 14.95 -13.95
CA MET A 1 -16.29 14.82 -12.48
C MET A 1 -14.98 14.22 -12.00
N ASN A 2 -14.04 15.08 -11.58
CA ASN A 2 -12.72 14.66 -11.10
C ASN A 2 -12.85 14.08 -9.69
N ARG A 3 -12.94 12.76 -9.56
CA ARG A 3 -12.61 12.12 -8.28
C ARG A 3 -11.09 12.18 -8.12
N ARG A 4 -10.61 13.27 -7.51
CA ARG A 4 -9.29 13.30 -6.89
C ARG A 4 -9.34 12.33 -5.70
N THR A 5 -9.28 11.04 -5.98
CA THR A 5 -9.12 10.02 -4.93
C THR A 5 -7.74 10.30 -4.34
N ARG A 6 -7.70 10.84 -3.12
CA ARG A 6 -6.46 11.15 -2.44
C ARG A 6 -5.74 9.84 -2.17
N THR A 7 -4.68 9.56 -2.94
CA THR A 7 -3.79 8.42 -2.72
C THR A 7 -3.30 8.46 -1.28
N ARG A 8 -3.53 7.37 -0.54
CA ARG A 8 -3.00 7.21 0.82
C ARG A 8 -1.62 6.58 0.72
N ILE A 9 -0.69 7.11 1.50
CA ILE A 9 0.69 6.61 1.59
C ILE A 9 1.04 6.37 3.05
N ASN A 10 1.88 5.38 3.31
CA ASN A 10 2.51 5.11 4.61
C ASN A 10 1.50 5.18 5.77
N GLU A 11 1.71 6.06 6.76
CA GLU A 11 0.85 6.14 7.95
C GLU A 11 -0.56 6.70 7.68
N GLN A 12 -0.85 7.15 6.46
CA GLN A 12 -2.20 7.52 6.05
C GLN A 12 -3.10 6.29 5.83
N ILE A 13 -2.51 5.10 5.67
CA ILE A 13 -3.23 3.84 5.49
C ILE A 13 -3.58 3.26 6.86
N ARG A 14 -4.81 3.49 7.33
CA ARG A 14 -5.27 3.15 8.70
C ARG A 14 -6.28 2.01 8.78
N ILE A 15 -6.40 1.22 7.72
CA ILE A 15 -7.35 0.11 7.61
C ILE A 15 -6.78 -1.19 8.20
N ALA A 16 -7.63 -2.11 8.64
CA ALA A 16 -7.17 -3.29 9.38
C ALA A 16 -6.34 -4.27 8.53
N LYS A 17 -6.67 -4.42 7.24
CA LYS A 17 -6.02 -5.36 6.33
C LYS A 17 -5.91 -4.78 4.93
N ILE A 18 -4.79 -5.06 4.26
CA ILE A 18 -4.49 -4.68 2.89
C ILE A 18 -3.91 -5.86 2.13
N ARG A 19 -4.15 -5.90 0.82
CA ARG A 19 -3.42 -6.79 -0.09
C ARG A 19 -2.17 -6.06 -0.56
N VAL A 20 -1.01 -6.69 -0.43
CA VAL A 20 0.29 -6.06 -0.71
C VAL A 20 0.94 -6.68 -1.94
N ILE A 21 1.45 -5.81 -2.80
CA ILE A 21 2.31 -6.14 -3.95
C ILE A 21 3.71 -5.59 -3.65
N SER A 22 4.74 -6.42 -3.81
CA SER A 22 6.14 -6.03 -3.62
C SER A 22 6.60 -5.05 -4.71
N SER A 23 7.75 -4.42 -4.49
CA SER A 23 8.45 -3.59 -5.49
C SER A 23 8.75 -4.33 -6.80
N SER A 24 9.00 -5.64 -6.72
CA SER A 24 9.21 -6.54 -7.87
C SER A 24 7.92 -6.97 -8.59
N GLY A 25 6.74 -6.57 -8.11
CA GLY A 25 5.45 -6.95 -8.68
C GLY A 25 4.88 -8.29 -8.18
N GLY A 26 5.54 -8.95 -7.24
CA GLY A 26 5.05 -10.18 -6.60
C GLY A 26 3.94 -9.92 -5.59
N GLN A 27 3.02 -10.87 -5.42
CA GLN A 27 1.99 -10.78 -4.38
C GLN A 27 2.55 -11.27 -3.04
N LEU A 28 2.60 -10.38 -2.04
CA LEU A 28 3.02 -10.73 -0.69
C LEU A 28 1.86 -11.25 0.18
N GLY A 29 0.61 -11.08 -0.30
CA GLY A 29 -0.60 -11.56 0.35
C GLY A 29 -1.37 -10.47 1.09
N ILE A 30 -2.18 -10.87 2.08
CA ILE A 30 -2.99 -9.95 2.89
C ILE A 30 -2.35 -9.82 4.27
N MET A 31 -2.05 -8.59 4.68
CA MET A 31 -1.41 -8.27 5.97
C MET A 31 -1.90 -6.93 6.53
N SER A 32 -1.42 -6.55 7.71
CA SER A 32 -1.68 -5.23 8.28
C SER A 32 -0.87 -4.13 7.57
N PRO A 33 -1.34 -2.87 7.56
CA PRO A 33 -0.54 -1.76 7.06
C PRO A 33 0.80 -1.58 7.79
N GLN A 34 0.86 -1.91 9.09
CA GLN A 34 2.09 -1.80 9.88
C GLN A 34 3.16 -2.80 9.40
N GLU A 35 2.78 -4.05 9.13
CA GLU A 35 3.69 -5.06 8.56
C GLU A 35 4.16 -4.64 7.17
N ALA A 36 3.25 -4.18 6.32
CA ALA A 36 3.57 -3.73 4.96
C ALA A 36 4.47 -2.48 4.95
N LEU A 37 4.25 -1.54 5.88
CA LEU A 37 5.06 -0.35 6.03
C LEU A 37 6.48 -0.71 6.46
N LYS A 38 6.64 -1.69 7.36
CA LYS A 38 7.96 -2.19 7.76
C LYS A 38 8.72 -2.76 6.56
N LEU A 39 8.06 -3.56 5.72
CA LEU A 39 8.67 -4.10 4.50
C LEU A 39 9.09 -2.98 3.53
N ALA A 40 8.23 -1.97 3.35
CA ALA A 40 8.57 -0.81 2.52
C ALA A 40 9.79 -0.06 3.07
N GLN A 41 9.84 0.16 4.39
CA GLN A 41 10.97 0.81 5.07
C GLN A 41 12.27 0.01 4.99
N GLU A 42 12.22 -1.32 5.07
CA GLU A 42 13.37 -2.21 4.89
C GLU A 42 13.96 -2.09 3.47
N GLU A 43 13.14 -1.80 2.47
CA GLU A 43 13.56 -1.54 1.08
C GLU A 43 13.87 -0.06 0.79
N GLY A 44 13.63 0.85 1.73
CA GLY A 44 13.75 2.30 1.53
C GLY A 44 12.72 2.87 0.54
N LEU A 45 11.55 2.25 0.45
CA LEU A 45 10.44 2.60 -0.44
C LEU A 45 9.18 3.01 0.34
N ASP A 46 8.15 3.46 -0.38
CA ASP A 46 6.86 3.84 0.18
C ASP A 46 5.81 2.74 0.03
N LEU A 47 4.91 2.66 1.00
CA LEU A 47 3.68 1.89 0.89
C LEU A 47 2.56 2.78 0.33
N VAL A 48 2.12 2.49 -0.89
CA VAL A 48 1.13 3.33 -1.61
C VAL A 48 -0.16 2.55 -1.86
N GLU A 49 -1.30 3.12 -1.48
CA GLU A 49 -2.63 2.59 -1.82
C GLU A 49 -2.93 2.84 -3.31
N VAL A 50 -2.98 1.78 -4.11
CA VAL A 50 -3.17 1.86 -5.57
C VAL A 50 -4.59 1.53 -6.00
N ALA A 51 -5.34 0.79 -5.19
CA ALA A 51 -6.75 0.50 -5.45
C ALA A 51 -7.56 0.42 -4.15
N SER A 52 -8.29 1.49 -3.84
CA SER A 52 -9.13 1.60 -2.65
C SER A 52 -10.49 0.90 -2.77
N SER A 53 -10.93 0.59 -3.99
CA SER A 53 -12.22 -0.06 -4.27
C SER A 53 -12.19 -1.58 -4.04
N ALA A 54 -11.00 -2.17 -3.87
CA ALA A 54 -10.86 -3.60 -3.58
C ALA A 54 -11.17 -3.90 -2.10
N SER A 55 -11.59 -5.13 -1.81
CA SER A 55 -11.78 -5.63 -0.44
C SER A 55 -10.92 -6.89 -0.22
N PRO A 56 -9.79 -6.82 0.51
CA PRO A 56 -9.18 -5.61 1.08
C PRO A 56 -8.56 -4.69 0.01
N PRO A 57 -8.35 -3.39 0.32
CA PRO A 57 -7.64 -2.45 -0.56
C PRO A 57 -6.26 -2.95 -0.97
N VAL A 58 -5.85 -2.61 -2.19
CA VAL A 58 -4.54 -3.01 -2.72
C VAL A 58 -3.53 -1.90 -2.50
N CYS A 59 -2.43 -2.24 -1.83
CA CYS A 59 -1.26 -1.40 -1.65
C CYS A 59 -0.06 -2.02 -2.35
N ARG A 60 0.86 -1.17 -2.80
CA ARG A 60 2.09 -1.58 -3.47
C ARG A 60 3.28 -0.85 -2.86
N ILE A 61 4.39 -1.57 -2.73
CA ILE A 61 5.67 -1.00 -2.30
C ILE A 61 6.35 -0.41 -3.55
N ILE A 62 6.53 0.90 -3.61
CA ILE A 62 7.14 1.62 -4.75
C ILE A 62 7.84 2.90 -4.26
N ASP A 63 8.71 3.46 -5.09
CA ASP A 63 9.19 4.83 -4.88
C ASP A 63 8.09 5.82 -5.29
N PHE A 64 7.61 6.62 -4.34
CA PHE A 64 6.55 7.61 -4.54
C PHE A 64 6.96 9.04 -4.14
N SER A 65 8.21 9.20 -3.70
CA SER A 65 8.85 10.45 -3.28
C SER A 65 8.76 11.58 -4.30
#